data_AF-A0A8H6V3A1-F1
#
_entry.id   AF-A0A8H6V3A1-F1
#
_cell.length_a   1.000
_cell.length_b   1.000
_cell.length_c   1.000
_cell.angle_alpha   90.00
_cell.angle_beta   90.00
_cell.angle_gamma   90.00
#
_symmetry.space_group_name_H-M   'P 1'
#
loop_
_entity.id
_entity.type
_entity.pdbx_description
1 polymer ?
#
loop_
_entity_poly.entity_id
_entity_poly.type
_entity_poly.pdbx_seq_one_letter_code
_entity_poly.pdbx_strand_id
1 'polypeptide(L)'
;MNIPRASWLLAACMGAIINASSVLEVDLVFPRNETYAPTEWFPIVFAFQNPKSAKYLNFDLSYNLWNLDDRNNSLTRSHDLRWANWSSHDPYFAHEFLSSFRVQGRWKLDWSLSWQSCDEYAFEHNPLRADMIRNTSTKSTWFTIQDSAPTVDLVAATANKSCPGEYGVAIDVTDKTMQVPMWVNWAGGEYTDDTCAVVASSPTPTPDPCRVDIDSTIVASMTASLKARLCDSLNPPADCPKVDESAAQQLAVFSVSCLLTAFGALGFFLM
;
A
#
# COMPACT_ATOMS: atom_id res chain seq x y z
N MET A 1 -41.46 38.63 -49.86
CA MET A 1 -41.29 38.42 -48.41
C MET A 1 -40.96 36.95 -48.21
N ASN A 2 -39.67 36.60 -48.23
CA ASN A 2 -39.18 35.22 -48.07
C ASN A 2 -38.17 35.22 -46.93
N ILE A 3 -38.51 34.55 -45.84
CA ILE A 3 -37.67 34.40 -44.64
C ILE A 3 -36.80 33.14 -44.86
N PRO A 4 -35.46 33.24 -44.84
CA PRO A 4 -34.62 32.04 -44.85
C PRO A 4 -34.57 31.43 -43.44
N ARG A 5 -34.92 30.15 -43.34
CA ARG A 5 -34.73 29.33 -42.14
C ARG A 5 -33.24 29.06 -41.93
N ALA A 6 -32.66 29.63 -40.89
CA ALA A 6 -31.35 29.22 -40.39
C ALA A 6 -31.51 27.87 -39.65
N SER A 7 -30.92 26.81 -40.20
CA SER A 7 -30.84 25.51 -39.53
C SER A 7 -29.55 25.47 -38.72
N TRP A 8 -29.66 25.56 -37.40
CA TRP A 8 -28.52 25.42 -36.48
C TRP A 8 -28.24 23.94 -36.26
N LEU A 9 -27.11 23.45 -36.79
CA LEU A 9 -26.56 22.14 -36.44
C LEU A 9 -25.83 22.28 -35.10
N LEU A 10 -26.47 21.85 -34.02
CA LEU A 10 -25.79 21.62 -32.74
C LEU A 10 -25.03 20.30 -32.83
N ALA A 11 -23.72 20.38 -33.11
CA ALA A 11 -22.82 19.27 -32.92
C ALA A 11 -22.62 19.08 -31.40
N ALA A 12 -23.31 18.11 -30.83
CA ALA A 12 -23.07 17.68 -29.46
C ALA A 12 -21.74 16.92 -29.41
N CYS A 13 -20.68 17.59 -28.97
CA CYS A 13 -19.48 16.90 -28.51
C CYS A 13 -19.85 16.13 -27.23
N MET A 14 -20.25 14.87 -27.38
CA MET A 14 -20.17 13.91 -26.29
C MET A 14 -18.68 13.65 -26.04
N GLY A 15 -18.06 14.50 -25.23
CA GLY A 15 -16.84 14.12 -24.53
C GLY A 15 -17.19 12.91 -23.68
N ALA A 16 -16.55 11.78 -23.94
CA ALA A 16 -16.60 10.65 -23.02
C ALA A 16 -16.15 11.19 -21.65
N ILE A 17 -17.05 11.17 -20.68
CA ILE A 17 -16.69 11.32 -19.28
C ILE A 17 -15.87 10.07 -18.99
N ILE A 18 -14.54 10.20 -19.08
CA ILE A 18 -13.63 9.20 -18.54
C ILE A 18 -13.89 9.25 -17.04
N ASN A 19 -14.66 8.29 -16.53
CA ASN A 19 -14.82 8.09 -15.10
C ASN A 19 -13.42 8.09 -14.48
N ALA A 20 -13.24 8.81 -13.36
CA ALA A 20 -12.02 8.74 -12.58
C ALA A 20 -11.63 7.26 -12.45
N SER A 21 -10.44 6.93 -12.94
CA SER A 21 -9.98 5.56 -13.21
C SER A 21 -10.36 4.59 -12.08
N SER A 22 -11.29 3.67 -12.37
CA SER A 22 -11.63 2.50 -11.53
C SER A 22 -10.45 1.54 -11.35
N VAL A 23 -9.38 1.76 -12.12
CA VAL A 23 -8.19 0.93 -12.12
C VAL A 23 -7.32 1.29 -10.92
N LEU A 24 -7.29 0.37 -9.96
CA LEU A 24 -6.27 0.30 -8.93
C LEU A 24 -5.01 -0.32 -9.54
N GLU A 25 -3.86 0.31 -9.34
CA GLU A 25 -2.59 -0.20 -9.87
C GLU A 25 -1.56 -0.32 -8.76
N VAL A 26 -0.80 -1.41 -8.79
CA VAL A 26 0.30 -1.67 -7.84
C VAL A 26 1.59 -1.84 -8.60
N ASP A 27 2.57 -0.99 -8.29
CA ASP A 27 3.82 -0.90 -9.01
C ASP A 27 5.02 -1.14 -8.13
N LEU A 28 5.98 -1.91 -8.62
CA LEU A 28 7.34 -1.86 -8.11
C LEU A 28 8.01 -0.60 -8.66
N VAL A 29 8.11 0.44 -7.83
CA VAL A 29 8.68 1.73 -8.19
C VAL A 29 10.20 1.71 -8.13
N PHE A 30 10.75 0.99 -7.15
CA PHE A 30 12.18 0.83 -6.96
C PHE A 30 12.49 -0.50 -6.25
N PRO A 31 13.54 -1.24 -6.63
CA PRO A 31 14.55 -0.93 -7.65
C PRO A 31 14.09 -1.19 -9.09
N ARG A 32 14.81 -0.61 -10.04
CA ARG A 32 14.69 -0.90 -11.48
C ARG A 32 15.87 -1.77 -11.93
N ASN A 33 15.80 -2.28 -13.16
CA ASN A 33 16.89 -3.03 -13.79
C ASN A 33 18.10 -2.16 -14.13
N GLU A 34 18.78 -1.72 -13.08
CA GLU A 34 19.89 -0.77 -13.07
C GLU A 34 20.97 -1.20 -12.06
N THR A 35 22.04 -0.41 -11.99
CA THR A 35 23.15 -0.61 -11.07
C THR A 35 23.22 0.55 -10.08
N TYR A 36 23.38 0.23 -8.79
CA TYR A 36 23.43 1.20 -7.70
C TYR A 36 24.70 1.01 -6.87
N ALA A 37 25.23 2.10 -6.30
CA ALA A 37 26.30 1.98 -5.32
C ALA A 37 25.80 1.27 -4.04
N PRO A 38 26.69 0.58 -3.30
CA PRO A 38 26.37 0.09 -1.98
C PRO A 38 25.86 1.22 -1.09
N THR A 39 24.81 0.93 -0.32
CA THR A 39 24.22 1.88 0.60
C THR A 39 23.92 1.19 1.92
N GLU A 40 23.93 1.99 2.99
CA GLU A 40 23.62 1.49 4.32
C GLU A 40 22.17 0.98 4.41
N TRP A 41 21.26 1.68 3.75
CA TRP A 41 19.82 1.48 3.75
C TRP A 41 19.29 1.58 2.32
N PHE A 42 19.15 0.44 1.65
CA PHE A 42 18.65 0.37 0.28
C PHE A 42 17.12 0.29 0.30
N PRO A 43 16.41 1.20 -0.41
CA PRO A 43 14.97 1.19 -0.42
C PRO A 43 14.43 0.07 -1.34
N ILE A 44 13.32 -0.52 -0.95
CA ILE A 44 12.39 -1.25 -1.82
C ILE A 44 11.06 -0.50 -1.72
N VAL A 45 10.51 -0.07 -2.85
CA VAL A 45 9.35 0.83 -2.88
C VAL A 45 8.31 0.30 -3.85
N PHE A 46 7.11 0.08 -3.32
CA PHE A 46 5.90 -0.16 -4.08
C PHE A 46 4.96 1.04 -3.97
N ALA A 47 4.16 1.27 -5.00
CA ALA A 47 3.12 2.29 -4.99
C ALA A 47 1.77 1.69 -5.38
N PHE A 48 0.73 2.09 -4.66
CA PHE A 48 -0.67 1.79 -4.95
C PHE A 48 -1.32 3.07 -5.47
N GLN A 49 -1.60 3.11 -6.77
CA GLN A 49 -2.25 4.24 -7.44
C GLN A 49 -3.77 4.06 -7.42
N ASN A 50 -4.53 5.15 -7.22
CA ASN A 50 -5.97 5.09 -6.94
C ASN A 50 -6.31 4.16 -5.74
N PRO A 51 -5.64 4.30 -4.57
CA PRO A 51 -5.68 3.32 -3.49
C PRO A 51 -7.03 3.20 -2.77
N LYS A 52 -7.99 4.11 -2.99
CA LYS A 52 -9.23 4.18 -2.20
C LYS A 52 -10.03 2.87 -2.16
N SER A 53 -10.06 2.15 -3.28
CA SER A 53 -10.77 0.87 -3.38
C SER A 53 -9.95 -0.32 -2.85
N ALA A 54 -8.66 -0.13 -2.58
CA ALA A 54 -7.78 -1.21 -2.16
C ALA A 54 -8.15 -1.81 -0.80
N LYS A 55 -8.78 -1.02 0.08
CA LYS A 55 -9.23 -1.47 1.39
C LYS A 55 -10.17 -2.68 1.32
N TYR A 56 -10.94 -2.82 0.23
CA TYR A 56 -11.94 -3.87 0.06
C TYR A 56 -11.42 -5.13 -0.64
N LEU A 57 -10.12 -5.20 -0.90
CA LEU A 57 -9.52 -6.28 -1.70
C LEU A 57 -8.57 -7.22 -0.92
N ASN A 58 -8.43 -7.05 0.40
CA ASN A 58 -7.55 -7.85 1.28
C ASN A 58 -6.21 -8.24 0.62
N PHE A 59 -5.36 -7.25 0.37
CA PHE A 59 -4.08 -7.46 -0.29
C PHE A 59 -3.07 -8.19 0.58
N ASP A 60 -2.33 -9.09 -0.04
CA ASP A 60 -1.04 -9.60 0.43
C ASP A 60 0.03 -9.20 -0.59
N LEU A 61 1.01 -8.40 -0.15
CA LEU A 61 2.16 -8.02 -0.94
C LEU A 61 3.42 -8.60 -0.29
N SER A 62 4.09 -9.48 -1.01
CA SER A 62 5.32 -10.13 -0.55
C SER A 62 6.38 -10.16 -1.64
N TYR A 63 7.65 -10.21 -1.23
CA TYR A 63 8.77 -10.29 -2.14
C TYR A 63 9.93 -11.12 -1.59
N ASN A 64 10.67 -11.73 -2.50
CA ASN A 64 11.89 -12.48 -2.26
C ASN A 64 13.05 -11.81 -2.99
N LEU A 65 14.13 -11.57 -2.27
CA LEU A 65 15.39 -11.11 -2.82
C LEU A 65 16.37 -12.26 -2.84
N TRP A 66 16.92 -12.54 -4.01
CA TRP A 66 17.90 -13.60 -4.23
C TRP A 66 19.23 -12.99 -4.61
N ASN A 67 20.27 -13.28 -3.83
CA ASN A 67 21.63 -13.01 -4.27
C ASN A 67 22.01 -14.06 -5.34
N LEU A 68 22.31 -13.58 -6.54
CA LEU A 68 22.65 -14.44 -7.68
C LEU A 68 24.11 -14.89 -7.66
N ASP A 69 24.94 -14.22 -6.87
CA ASP A 69 26.35 -14.55 -6.67
C ASP A 69 26.55 -15.49 -5.47
N ASP A 70 25.59 -15.51 -4.53
CA ASP A 70 25.49 -16.48 -3.43
C ASP A 70 24.05 -16.99 -3.27
N ARG A 71 23.77 -18.15 -3.87
CA ARG A 71 22.41 -18.72 -3.91
C ARG A 71 21.85 -19.14 -2.55
N ASN A 72 22.67 -19.19 -1.50
CA ASN A 72 22.20 -19.46 -0.14
C ASN A 72 21.72 -18.19 0.58
N ASN A 73 22.02 -17.02 0.02
CA ASN A 73 21.63 -15.73 0.58
C ASN A 73 20.34 -15.24 -0.10
N SER A 74 19.22 -15.49 0.57
CA SER A 74 17.91 -14.99 0.16
C SER A 74 17.18 -14.36 1.33
N LEU A 75 16.27 -13.44 1.00
CA LEU A 75 15.50 -12.69 1.97
C LEU A 75 14.04 -12.60 1.54
N THR A 76 13.13 -13.04 2.40
CA THR A 76 11.69 -12.87 2.19
C THR A 76 11.16 -11.72 3.04
N ARG A 77 10.25 -10.94 2.45
CA ARG A 77 9.57 -9.81 3.10
C ARG A 77 8.11 -9.75 2.67
N SER A 78 7.30 -9.12 3.51
CA SER A 78 5.91 -8.81 3.23
C SER A 78 5.52 -7.47 3.84
N HIS A 79 4.53 -6.82 3.23
CA HIS A 79 3.91 -5.63 3.76
C HIS A 79 2.59 -6.00 4.42
N ASP A 80 2.41 -5.63 5.69
CA ASP A 80 1.11 -5.70 6.34
C ASP A 80 0.26 -4.51 5.88
N LEU A 81 -0.75 -4.79 5.07
CA LEU A 81 -1.61 -3.79 4.44
C LEU A 81 -3.01 -3.72 5.07
N ARG A 82 -3.29 -4.51 6.12
CA ARG A 82 -4.61 -4.60 6.75
C ARG A 82 -5.09 -3.26 7.32
N TRP A 83 -4.17 -2.49 7.88
CA TRP A 83 -4.44 -1.20 8.53
C TRP A 83 -3.90 -0.01 7.74
N ALA A 84 -3.59 -0.20 6.45
CA ALA A 84 -3.13 0.88 5.60
C ALA A 84 -4.20 1.96 5.46
N ASN A 85 -3.81 3.23 5.60
CA ASN A 85 -4.72 4.34 5.40
C ASN A 85 -4.84 4.69 3.91
N TRP A 86 -5.60 3.87 3.19
CA TRP A 86 -5.83 3.93 1.75
C TRP A 86 -6.44 5.24 1.21
N SER A 87 -6.93 6.11 2.10
CA SER A 87 -7.51 7.41 1.72
C SER A 87 -6.61 8.61 2.05
N SER A 88 -5.48 8.37 2.72
CA SER A 88 -4.61 9.46 3.16
C SER A 88 -3.80 10.10 2.03
N HIS A 89 -3.41 9.31 1.04
CA HIS A 89 -2.52 9.72 -0.04
C HIS A 89 -2.89 8.98 -1.34
N ASP A 90 -2.59 9.60 -2.48
CA ASP A 90 -2.66 8.96 -3.79
C ASP A 90 -1.42 9.40 -4.60
N PRO A 91 -0.47 8.49 -4.87
CA PRO A 91 -0.47 7.07 -4.52
C PRO A 91 -0.16 6.80 -3.04
N TYR A 92 -0.51 5.61 -2.54
CA TYR A 92 -0.03 5.07 -1.26
C TYR A 92 1.29 4.31 -1.47
N PHE A 93 2.33 4.61 -0.69
CA PHE A 93 3.62 3.94 -0.80
C PHE A 93 3.82 2.87 0.27
N ALA A 94 4.03 1.64 -0.16
CA ALA A 94 4.50 0.55 0.71
C ALA A 94 6.02 0.42 0.52
N HIS A 95 6.81 0.68 1.56
CA HIS A 95 8.26 0.73 1.44
C HIS A 95 8.99 0.08 2.61
N GLU A 96 10.20 -0.38 2.35
CA GLU A 96 11.13 -0.91 3.35
C GLU A 96 12.56 -0.50 2.99
N PHE A 97 13.40 -0.29 4.00
CA PHE A 97 14.84 -0.09 3.81
C PHE A 97 15.60 -1.29 4.36
N LEU A 98 16.52 -1.82 3.55
CA LEU A 98 17.25 -3.04 3.83
C LEU A 98 18.75 -2.77 3.89
N SER A 99 19.43 -3.36 4.87
CA SER A 99 20.88 -3.21 5.09
C SER A 99 21.74 -4.26 4.37
N SER A 100 21.11 -5.23 3.69
CA SER A 100 21.79 -6.34 3.00
C SER A 100 22.60 -5.92 1.76
N PHE A 101 22.50 -4.66 1.33
CA PHE A 101 23.05 -4.14 0.07
C PHE A 101 24.28 -3.25 0.27
N ARG A 102 25.01 -3.46 1.37
CA ARG A 102 26.30 -2.81 1.66
C ARG A 102 27.48 -3.44 0.93
N VAL A 103 27.24 -4.58 0.27
CA VAL A 103 28.24 -5.35 -0.48
C VAL A 103 27.82 -5.48 -1.93
N GLN A 104 28.81 -5.57 -2.82
CA GLN A 104 28.56 -5.79 -4.23
C GLN A 104 27.84 -7.12 -4.47
N GLY A 105 27.01 -7.15 -5.50
CA GLY A 105 26.33 -8.38 -5.91
C GLY A 105 25.21 -8.13 -6.90
N ARG A 106 24.82 -9.20 -7.59
CA ARG A 106 23.66 -9.21 -8.48
C ARG A 106 22.46 -9.80 -7.75
N TRP A 107 21.33 -9.15 -7.89
CA TRP A 107 20.13 -9.48 -7.15
C TRP A 107 18.95 -9.68 -8.08
N LYS A 108 18.09 -10.65 -7.74
CA LYS A 108 16.76 -10.81 -8.32
C LYS A 108 15.72 -10.51 -7.25
N LEU A 109 14.78 -9.63 -7.56
CA LEU A 109 13.60 -9.37 -6.74
C LEU A 109 12.40 -10.01 -7.42
N ASP A 110 11.84 -11.03 -6.77
CA ASP A 110 10.58 -11.66 -7.15
C ASP A 110 9.49 -11.17 -6.21
N TRP A 111 8.44 -10.53 -6.72
CA TRP A 111 7.33 -10.07 -5.89
C TRP A 111 6.00 -10.67 -6.35
N SER A 112 5.14 -10.89 -5.38
CA SER A 112 3.80 -11.42 -5.56
C SER A 112 2.81 -10.49 -4.90
N LEU A 113 1.75 -10.18 -5.65
CA LEU A 113 0.57 -9.51 -5.17
C LEU A 113 -0.59 -10.49 -5.23
N SER A 114 -1.17 -10.80 -4.08
CA SER A 114 -2.44 -11.52 -4.00
C SER A 114 -3.54 -10.61 -3.50
N TRP A 115 -4.75 -10.83 -4.00
CA TRP A 115 -5.93 -10.09 -3.57
C TRP A 115 -7.17 -10.97 -3.61
N GLN A 116 -8.17 -10.57 -2.84
CA GLN A 116 -9.45 -11.22 -2.74
C GLN A 116 -10.57 -10.26 -3.13
N SER A 117 -11.54 -10.75 -3.89
CA SER A 117 -12.69 -9.94 -4.36
C SER A 117 -13.98 -10.73 -4.23
N CYS A 118 -15.12 -10.03 -4.26
CA CYS A 118 -16.42 -10.67 -4.17
C CYS A 118 -16.65 -11.59 -5.38
N ASP A 119 -17.23 -12.77 -5.14
CA ASP A 119 -17.87 -13.56 -6.19
C ASP A 119 -19.34 -13.15 -6.30
N GLU A 120 -19.61 -12.11 -7.09
CA GLU A 120 -20.95 -11.55 -7.26
C GLU A 120 -21.99 -12.62 -7.60
N TYR A 121 -21.66 -13.48 -8.56
CA TYR A 121 -22.56 -14.52 -9.01
C TYR A 121 -22.82 -15.56 -7.91
N ALA A 122 -21.76 -16.05 -7.25
CA ALA A 122 -21.91 -17.07 -6.20
C ALA A 122 -22.63 -16.52 -4.96
N PHE A 123 -22.38 -15.26 -4.59
CA PHE A 123 -23.01 -14.62 -3.43
C PHE A 123 -24.51 -14.46 -3.65
N GLU A 124 -24.94 -14.15 -4.87
CA GLU A 124 -26.35 -13.96 -5.21
C GLU A 124 -27.10 -15.31 -5.44
N HIS A 125 -26.44 -16.31 -6.04
CA HIS A 125 -27.14 -17.53 -6.50
C HIS A 125 -26.89 -18.78 -5.65
N ASN A 126 -25.78 -18.85 -4.90
CA ASN A 126 -25.45 -20.00 -4.06
C ASN A 126 -24.59 -19.63 -2.84
N PRO A 127 -25.11 -18.80 -1.92
CA PRO A 127 -24.31 -18.24 -0.82
C PRO A 127 -23.77 -19.28 0.15
N LEU A 128 -24.38 -20.48 0.24
CA LEU A 128 -23.93 -21.57 1.12
C LEU A 128 -22.69 -22.29 0.59
N ARG A 129 -22.34 -22.11 -0.69
CA ARG A 129 -21.13 -22.69 -1.32
C ARG A 129 -20.20 -21.62 -1.89
N ALA A 130 -20.52 -20.35 -1.66
CA ALA A 130 -19.72 -19.25 -2.11
C ALA A 130 -18.38 -19.18 -1.35
N ASP A 131 -17.39 -18.60 -1.99
CA ASP A 131 -16.11 -18.23 -1.40
C ASP A 131 -15.61 -16.95 -2.10
N MET A 132 -14.55 -16.35 -1.58
CA MET A 132 -13.89 -15.21 -2.20
C MET A 132 -13.18 -15.61 -3.49
N ILE A 133 -13.25 -14.76 -4.51
CA ILE A 133 -12.37 -14.89 -5.69
C ILE A 133 -10.96 -14.50 -5.25
N ARG A 134 -9.99 -15.41 -5.42
CA ARG A 134 -8.57 -15.19 -5.11
C ARG A 134 -7.78 -15.07 -6.39
N ASN A 135 -7.03 -13.99 -6.52
CA ASN A 135 -6.12 -13.78 -7.63
C ASN A 135 -4.71 -13.52 -7.10
N THR A 136 -3.72 -13.92 -7.88
CA THR A 136 -2.31 -13.68 -7.60
C THR A 136 -1.60 -13.30 -8.89
N SER A 137 -0.77 -12.27 -8.82
CA SER A 137 0.17 -11.90 -9.88
C SER A 137 1.57 -11.92 -9.32
N THR A 138 2.50 -12.48 -10.09
CA THR A 138 3.93 -12.53 -9.75
C THR A 138 4.73 -11.86 -10.85
N LYS A 139 5.71 -11.05 -10.45
CA LYS A 139 6.62 -10.32 -11.34
C LYS A 139 8.03 -10.41 -10.79
N SER A 140 8.99 -10.07 -11.64
CA SER A 140 10.41 -10.14 -11.30
C SER A 140 11.16 -8.94 -11.87
N THR A 141 12.19 -8.50 -11.16
CA THR A 141 13.22 -7.62 -11.70
C THR A 141 14.60 -8.06 -11.23
N TRP A 142 15.62 -7.55 -11.90
CA TRP A 142 17.02 -7.73 -11.54
C TRP A 142 17.62 -6.38 -11.22
N PHE A 143 18.67 -6.33 -10.41
CA PHE A 143 19.47 -5.13 -10.22
C PHE A 143 20.86 -5.51 -9.72
N THR A 144 21.79 -4.57 -9.78
CA THR A 144 23.18 -4.80 -9.37
C THR A 144 23.63 -3.78 -8.33
N ILE A 145 24.37 -4.22 -7.32
CA ILE A 145 25.10 -3.37 -6.40
C ILE A 145 26.58 -3.38 -6.77
N GLN A 146 27.17 -2.21 -7.02
CA GLN A 146 28.56 -2.07 -7.47
C GLN A 146 29.17 -0.74 -7.02
N ASP A 147 30.40 -0.75 -6.48
CA ASP A 147 31.03 0.42 -5.84
C ASP A 147 31.16 1.64 -6.77
N SER A 148 31.34 1.44 -8.07
CA SER A 148 31.52 2.50 -9.06
C SER A 148 30.21 3.11 -9.59
N ALA A 149 29.06 2.61 -9.14
CA ALA A 149 27.76 3.05 -9.62
C ALA A 149 27.28 4.34 -8.91
N PRO A 150 26.26 5.04 -9.45
CA PRO A 150 25.65 6.17 -8.76
C PRO A 150 24.99 5.74 -7.44
N THR A 151 25.00 6.63 -6.45
CA THR A 151 24.21 6.45 -5.22
C THR A 151 22.72 6.44 -5.55
N VAL A 152 21.93 5.76 -4.71
CA VAL A 152 20.47 5.73 -4.87
C VAL A 152 19.90 7.14 -4.77
N ASP A 153 19.13 7.51 -5.79
CA ASP A 153 18.32 8.74 -5.85
C ASP A 153 16.93 8.35 -6.35
N LEU A 154 15.95 8.33 -5.43
CA LEU A 154 14.58 7.94 -5.74
C LEU A 154 13.84 8.95 -6.63
N VAL A 155 14.22 10.23 -6.53
CA VAL A 155 13.63 11.31 -7.34
C VAL A 155 14.09 11.14 -8.78
N ALA A 156 15.40 11.01 -9.00
CA ALA A 156 15.95 10.75 -10.33
C ALA A 156 15.52 9.37 -10.87
N ALA A 157 15.25 8.39 -10.00
CA ALA A 157 14.80 7.06 -10.42
C ALA A 157 13.39 7.06 -11.01
N THR A 158 12.55 8.03 -10.66
CA THR A 158 11.15 8.13 -11.11
C THR A 158 10.94 9.23 -12.14
N ALA A 159 11.82 10.22 -12.21
CA ALA A 159 11.75 11.31 -13.19
C ALA A 159 11.86 10.83 -14.65
N ASN A 160 10.76 10.94 -15.42
CA ASN A 160 10.69 10.78 -16.88
C ASN A 160 11.33 9.47 -17.42
N LYS A 161 11.24 8.37 -16.67
CA LYS A 161 11.68 7.06 -17.18
C LYS A 161 10.55 6.38 -17.95
N SER A 162 10.91 5.46 -18.84
CA SER A 162 9.96 4.52 -19.43
C SER A 162 9.96 3.24 -18.61
N CYS A 163 8.79 2.81 -18.13
CA CYS A 163 8.64 1.58 -17.36
C CYS A 163 7.97 0.53 -18.24
N PRO A 164 8.60 -0.64 -18.44
CA PRO A 164 7.89 -1.82 -18.87
C PRO A 164 6.66 -2.07 -18.00
N GLY A 165 5.52 -2.44 -18.61
CA GLY A 165 4.32 -2.84 -17.86
C GLY A 165 4.53 -4.05 -16.94
N GLU A 166 5.66 -4.76 -17.07
CA GLU A 166 6.07 -5.85 -16.19
C GLU A 166 6.35 -5.39 -14.74
N TYR A 167 6.49 -4.09 -14.51
CA TYR A 167 6.67 -3.54 -13.16
C TYR A 167 5.36 -3.27 -12.41
N GLY A 168 4.20 -3.43 -13.06
CA GLY A 168 2.90 -3.13 -12.47
C GLY A 168 1.89 -4.26 -12.57
N VAL A 169 0.88 -4.19 -11.71
CA VAL A 169 -0.33 -5.02 -11.74
C VAL A 169 -1.52 -4.07 -11.66
N ALA A 170 -2.37 -4.08 -12.69
CA ALA A 170 -3.57 -3.27 -12.76
C ALA A 170 -4.82 -4.12 -12.53
N ILE A 171 -5.71 -3.63 -11.68
CA ILE A 171 -6.95 -4.30 -11.24
C ILE A 171 -8.11 -3.35 -11.52
N ASP A 172 -9.06 -3.78 -12.34
CA ASP A 172 -10.27 -3.00 -12.60
C ASP A 172 -11.29 -3.24 -11.47
N VAL A 173 -11.34 -2.31 -10.51
CA VAL A 173 -12.21 -2.39 -9.36
C VAL A 173 -13.50 -1.65 -9.68
N THR A 174 -14.62 -2.37 -9.74
CA THR A 174 -15.89 -1.73 -10.08
C THR A 174 -16.36 -0.82 -8.94
N ASP A 175 -17.40 -0.04 -9.21
CA ASP A 175 -18.10 0.75 -8.19
C ASP A 175 -19.00 -0.08 -7.27
N LYS A 176 -19.10 -1.40 -7.50
CA LYS A 176 -19.91 -2.33 -6.70
C LYS A 176 -19.08 -2.93 -5.55
N THR A 177 -19.64 -2.81 -4.35
CA THR A 177 -19.22 -3.57 -3.17
C THR A 177 -20.33 -4.50 -2.73
N MET A 178 -19.99 -5.60 -2.05
CA MET A 178 -20.97 -6.54 -1.51
C MET A 178 -20.63 -6.91 -0.08
N GLN A 179 -21.67 -7.21 0.69
CA GLN A 179 -21.53 -7.84 2.00
C GLN A 179 -21.15 -9.31 1.80
N VAL A 180 -20.06 -9.73 2.44
CA VAL A 180 -19.61 -11.11 2.44
C VAL A 180 -20.56 -11.94 3.31
N PRO A 181 -21.11 -13.05 2.80
CA PRO A 181 -21.98 -13.90 3.61
C PRO A 181 -21.26 -14.42 4.86
N MET A 182 -21.93 -14.44 6.00
CA MET A 182 -21.34 -14.78 7.31
C MET A 182 -20.65 -16.15 7.40
N TRP A 183 -20.93 -17.06 6.47
CA TRP A 183 -20.34 -18.41 6.40
C TRP A 183 -19.06 -18.46 5.56
N VAL A 184 -18.76 -17.42 4.78
CA VAL A 184 -17.56 -17.32 3.97
C VAL A 184 -16.41 -16.89 4.87
N ASN A 185 -15.36 -17.70 4.94
CA ASN A 185 -14.17 -17.37 5.73
C ASN A 185 -13.31 -16.33 4.97
N TRP A 186 -13.34 -15.09 5.45
CA TRP A 186 -12.60 -14.00 4.84
C TRP A 186 -11.88 -13.15 5.88
N ALA A 187 -10.54 -13.15 5.83
CA ALA A 187 -9.70 -12.38 6.75
C ALA A 187 -9.85 -10.85 6.56
N GLY A 188 -10.36 -10.40 5.42
CA GLY A 188 -10.61 -8.97 5.17
C GLY A 188 -11.77 -8.40 6.01
N GLY A 189 -12.65 -9.25 6.54
CA GLY A 189 -13.82 -8.82 7.30
C GLY A 189 -13.48 -7.97 8.53
N GLU A 190 -12.38 -8.30 9.22
CA GLU A 190 -11.93 -7.64 10.45
C GLU A 190 -11.74 -6.12 10.31
N TYR A 191 -11.35 -5.65 9.12
CA TYR A 191 -11.01 -4.24 8.87
C TYR A 191 -11.81 -3.63 7.71
N THR A 192 -12.79 -4.35 7.17
CA THR A 192 -13.69 -3.87 6.10
C THR A 192 -15.16 -3.93 6.45
N ASP A 193 -15.52 -4.36 7.67
CA ASP A 193 -16.91 -4.59 8.07
C ASP A 193 -17.61 -5.55 7.10
N ASP A 194 -16.97 -6.70 6.88
CA ASP A 194 -17.38 -7.77 5.96
C ASP A 194 -17.79 -7.27 4.55
N THR A 195 -17.19 -6.17 4.09
CA THR A 195 -17.48 -5.57 2.78
C THR A 195 -16.33 -5.81 1.80
N CYS A 196 -16.57 -6.52 0.70
CA CYS A 196 -15.59 -6.68 -0.38
C CYS A 196 -15.93 -5.85 -1.62
N ALA A 197 -14.96 -5.65 -2.51
CA ALA A 197 -15.17 -5.06 -3.83
C ALA A 197 -15.31 -6.13 -4.92
N VAL A 198 -16.11 -5.81 -5.93
CA VAL A 198 -16.22 -6.60 -7.17
C VAL A 198 -15.14 -6.12 -8.15
N VAL A 199 -14.49 -7.05 -8.84
CA VAL A 199 -13.49 -6.75 -9.87
C VAL A 199 -14.00 -7.20 -11.23
N ALA A 200 -13.74 -6.41 -12.27
CA ALA A 200 -14.11 -6.79 -13.62
C ALA A 200 -13.21 -7.95 -14.10
N SER A 201 -13.82 -8.95 -14.74
CA SER A 201 -13.08 -10.14 -15.16
C SER A 201 -12.35 -9.97 -16.50
N SER A 202 -12.75 -9.01 -17.35
CA SER A 202 -12.15 -8.78 -18.67
C SER A 202 -12.63 -7.47 -19.31
N PRO A 203 -11.77 -6.78 -20.11
CA PRO A 203 -10.34 -7.03 -20.28
C PRO A 203 -9.53 -6.56 -19.06
N THR A 204 -8.41 -7.23 -18.78
CA THR A 204 -7.47 -6.76 -17.75
C THR A 204 -6.85 -5.43 -18.19
N PRO A 205 -6.87 -4.38 -17.35
CA PRO A 205 -6.24 -3.11 -17.68
C PRO A 205 -4.74 -3.26 -17.92
N THR A 206 -4.19 -2.37 -18.73
CA THR A 206 -2.73 -2.27 -18.91
C THR A 206 -2.17 -1.37 -17.82
N PRO A 207 -1.17 -1.81 -17.04
CA PRO A 207 -0.53 -0.96 -16.03
C PRO A 207 0.28 0.17 -16.68
N ASP A 208 0.34 1.32 -16.00
CA ASP A 208 1.21 2.47 -16.25
C ASP A 208 2.13 2.75 -15.03
N PRO A 209 3.19 1.94 -14.80
CA PRO A 209 4.01 2.01 -13.58
C PRO A 209 4.88 3.26 -13.47
N CYS A 210 4.97 4.02 -14.56
CA CYS A 210 5.78 5.23 -14.64
C CYS A 210 4.99 6.51 -14.41
N ARG A 211 3.68 6.39 -14.15
CA ARG A 211 2.85 7.51 -13.68
C ARG A 211 3.22 7.94 -12.26
N VAL A 212 3.84 7.06 -11.48
CA VAL A 212 4.29 7.34 -10.12
C VAL A 212 5.56 8.17 -10.12
N ASP A 213 5.46 9.37 -9.56
CA ASP A 213 6.59 10.27 -9.31
C ASP A 213 6.90 10.32 -7.81
N ILE A 214 8.19 10.22 -7.45
CA ILE A 214 8.65 10.37 -6.06
C ILE A 214 9.40 11.70 -5.96
N ASP A 215 8.83 12.64 -5.23
CA ASP A 215 9.48 13.92 -4.95
C ASP A 215 10.31 13.89 -3.65
N SER A 216 11.02 14.99 -3.38
CA SER A 216 11.83 15.12 -2.17
C SER A 216 11.03 15.04 -0.87
N THR A 217 9.76 15.43 -0.89
CA THR A 217 8.87 15.38 0.29
C THR A 217 8.52 13.94 0.63
N ILE A 218 8.22 13.13 -0.40
CA ILE A 218 7.97 11.69 -0.26
C ILE A 218 9.23 10.99 0.25
N VAL A 219 10.40 11.29 -0.31
CA VAL A 219 11.68 10.75 0.18
C VAL A 219 11.89 11.11 1.65
N ALA A 220 11.69 12.38 2.03
CA ALA A 220 11.84 12.82 3.41
C ALA A 220 10.88 12.08 4.36
N SER A 221 9.64 11.83 3.93
CA SER A 221 8.66 11.03 4.69
C SER A 221 9.14 9.58 4.89
N MET A 222 9.60 8.92 3.83
CA MET A 222 10.13 7.55 3.90
C MET A 222 11.34 7.45 4.83
N THR A 223 12.28 8.40 4.73
CA THR A 223 13.46 8.47 5.60
C THR A 223 13.07 8.78 7.05
N ALA A 224 12.07 9.63 7.28
CA ALA A 224 11.55 9.89 8.63
C ALA A 224 10.94 8.62 9.24
N SER A 225 10.20 7.82 8.47
CA SER A 225 9.69 6.51 8.90
C SER A 225 10.81 5.53 9.24
N LEU A 226 11.87 5.46 8.42
CA LEU A 226 13.07 4.67 8.75
C LEU A 226 13.69 5.15 10.07
N LYS A 227 13.88 6.47 10.24
CA LYS A 227 14.46 7.03 11.47
C LYS A 227 13.61 6.70 12.69
N ALA A 228 12.28 6.85 12.62
CA ALA A 228 11.38 6.47 13.70
C ALA A 228 11.56 5.00 14.10
N ARG A 229 11.58 4.09 13.12
CA ARG A 229 11.82 2.66 13.36
C ARG A 229 13.18 2.37 14.01
N LEU A 230 14.23 3.07 13.60
CA LEU A 230 15.57 2.91 14.20
C LEU A 230 15.60 3.42 15.64
N CYS A 231 14.86 4.49 15.93
CA CYS A 231 14.74 5.03 17.28
C CYS A 231 13.93 4.15 18.23
N ASP A 232 12.99 3.36 17.69
CA ASP A 232 12.24 2.37 18.48
C ASP A 232 12.98 1.03 18.63
N SER A 233 14.20 0.91 18.06
CA SER A 233 14.99 -0.31 18.13
C SER A 233 15.74 -0.47 19.47
N LEU A 234 16.24 -1.67 19.74
CA LEU A 234 16.99 -1.97 20.97
C LEU A 234 18.29 -1.14 21.12
N ASN A 235 18.86 -0.67 20.00
CA ASN A 235 20.10 0.12 19.97
C ASN A 235 19.87 1.38 19.13
N PRO A 236 19.13 2.37 19.65
CA PRO A 236 18.75 3.54 18.88
C PRO A 236 19.95 4.44 18.57
N PRO A 237 19.99 5.09 17.39
CA PRO A 237 20.95 6.13 17.09
C PRO A 237 20.96 7.27 18.13
N ALA A 238 22.10 7.91 18.32
CA ALA A 238 22.26 8.98 19.32
C ALA A 238 21.43 10.25 19.00
N ASP A 239 21.06 10.44 17.75
CA ASP A 239 20.27 11.58 17.24
C ASP A 239 18.75 11.32 17.23
N CYS A 240 18.31 10.27 17.92
CA CYS A 240 16.91 10.01 18.17
C CYS A 240 16.31 11.09 19.09
N PRO A 241 15.04 11.47 18.87
CA PRO A 241 14.36 12.39 19.78
C PRO A 241 14.43 11.83 21.19
N LYS A 242 14.91 12.65 22.14
CA LYS A 242 14.81 12.29 23.56
C LYS A 242 13.33 12.28 23.90
N VAL A 243 12.83 11.16 24.41
CA VAL A 243 11.50 11.13 25.00
C VAL A 243 11.55 12.05 26.21
N ASP A 244 10.89 13.20 26.15
CA ASP A 244 10.73 14.03 27.34
C ASP A 244 9.97 13.19 28.39
N GLU A 245 10.62 12.89 29.51
CA GLU A 245 10.08 12.09 30.62
C GLU A 245 8.72 12.61 31.15
N SER A 246 8.33 13.84 30.80
CA SER A 246 7.08 14.46 31.22
C SER A 246 5.81 13.89 30.56
N ALA A 247 5.88 13.33 29.35
CA ALA A 247 4.69 12.78 28.67
C ALA A 247 4.28 11.40 29.23
N ALA A 248 5.26 10.57 29.60
CA ALA A 248 5.02 9.28 30.25
C ALA A 248 4.55 9.45 31.71
N GLN A 249 5.04 10.46 32.42
CA GLN A 249 4.56 10.78 33.78
C GLN A 249 3.16 11.38 33.79
N GLN A 250 2.75 12.15 32.77
CA GLN A 250 1.37 12.64 32.69
C GLN A 250 0.34 11.51 32.58
N LEU A 251 0.62 10.45 31.80
CA LEU A 251 -0.26 9.27 31.72
C LEU A 251 -0.28 8.43 33.01
N ALA A 252 0.81 8.41 33.77
CA ALA A 252 0.86 7.72 35.07
C ALA A 252 0.15 8.49 36.19
N VAL A 253 0.11 9.82 36.14
CA VAL A 253 -0.56 10.65 37.17
C VAL A 253 -2.09 10.64 37.02
N PHE A 254 -2.61 10.50 35.80
CA PHE A 254 -4.06 10.38 35.56
C PHE A 254 -4.65 9.01 35.91
N SER A 255 -3.84 7.94 36.00
CA SER A 255 -4.32 6.59 36.33
C SER A 255 -4.31 6.26 37.82
N VAL A 256 -3.62 7.04 38.66
CA VAL A 256 -3.50 6.79 40.12
C VAL A 256 -4.42 7.70 40.97
N SER A 257 -5.12 8.68 40.37
CA SER A 257 -5.94 9.64 41.14
C SER A 257 -7.42 9.28 41.33
N CYS A 258 -7.87 8.05 41.00
CA CYS A 258 -9.27 7.63 41.21
C CYS A 258 -9.50 6.56 42.29
N LEU A 259 -8.49 6.21 43.09
CA LEU A 259 -8.66 5.33 44.23
C LEU A 259 -8.18 6.05 45.48
N LEU A 260 -9.09 6.78 46.15
CA LEU A 260 -9.15 6.99 47.60
C LEU A 260 -10.19 8.08 47.92
N THR A 261 -11.38 7.67 48.40
CA THR A 261 -12.30 8.29 49.39
C THR A 261 -13.71 7.76 49.12
N ALA A 262 -14.53 7.24 50.03
CA ALA A 262 -14.43 6.89 51.44
C ALA A 262 -15.65 6.00 51.78
N PHE A 263 -15.47 4.96 52.59
CA PHE A 263 -16.57 4.33 53.33
C PHE A 263 -17.04 5.30 54.43
N GLY A 264 -18.34 5.57 54.55
CA GLY A 264 -18.87 6.30 55.69
C GLY A 264 -20.34 6.72 55.59
N ALA A 265 -21.17 6.03 56.38
CA ALA A 265 -22.49 6.43 56.88
C ALA A 265 -23.69 6.44 55.92
N LEU A 266 -24.47 5.36 55.96
CA LEU A 266 -25.93 5.40 55.81
C LEU A 266 -26.55 4.45 56.82
N GLY A 267 -26.57 4.89 58.08
CA GLY A 267 -27.44 4.39 59.12
C GLY A 267 -28.45 5.47 59.46
N PHE A 268 -29.73 5.12 59.33
CA PHE A 268 -30.91 5.79 59.90
C PHE A 268 -31.35 7.15 59.32
N PHE A 269 -32.43 7.10 58.53
CA PHE A 269 -33.65 7.82 58.90
C PHE A 269 -34.89 6.96 58.64
N LEU A 270 -35.64 6.75 59.72
CA LEU A 270 -37.01 6.26 59.79
C LEU A 270 -37.98 7.34 59.29
N MET A 271 -38.87 7.00 58.36
CA MET A 271 -40.33 7.10 58.48
C MET A 271 -40.99 6.34 57.32
#